data_AF-T1B2Z0-F1
#
_entry.id   AF-T1B2Z0-F1
#
_cell.length_a   1.000
_cell.length_b   1.000
_cell.length_c   1.000
_cell.angle_alpha   90.00
_cell.angle_beta   90.00
_cell.angle_gamma   90.00
#
_symmetry.space_group_name_H-M   'P 1'
#
loop_
_entity.id
_entity.type
_entity.pdbx_description
1 polymer ?
#
loop_
_entity_poly.entity_id
_entity_poly.type
_entity_poly.pdbx_seq_one_letter_code
_entity_poly.pdbx_strand_id
1 'polypeptide(L)'
;MSEPQLVVPASGARIGIDRGRLQVPRNPIIPFIEGDGTGPDIWRASVRVLDAAVAKAYAGQRKIHWMEVYAGEKSFKQFHTWLPDSTVQACRDYLVSIKGPLTTPVGGGIRSLNVALRQMLDLYVCLRPVRWFKGVPSPVREPGKVDMVILRENTEDIYAGIEWAGGGSEAQRVL
;
A
#
# COMPACT_ATOMS: atom_id res chain seq x y z
N MET A 1 11.48 -9.80 -18.39
CA MET A 1 10.29 -9.26 -17.70
C MET A 1 9.97 -7.93 -18.35
N SER A 2 8.71 -7.66 -18.70
CA SER A 2 8.32 -6.39 -19.30
C SER A 2 7.93 -5.41 -18.21
N GLU A 3 8.46 -4.19 -18.24
CA GLU A 3 8.03 -3.12 -17.33
C GLU A 3 6.75 -2.46 -17.88
N PRO A 4 5.73 -2.21 -17.04
CA PRO A 4 4.54 -1.51 -17.47
C PRO A 4 4.86 -0.04 -17.80
N GLN A 5 4.32 0.45 -18.91
CA GLN A 5 4.32 1.87 -19.19
C GLN A 5 3.20 2.54 -18.39
N LEU A 6 3.57 3.28 -17.35
CA LEU A 6 2.61 3.97 -16.48
C LEU A 6 2.04 5.21 -17.18
N VAL A 7 0.72 5.38 -17.11
CA VAL A 7 0.03 6.55 -17.68
C VAL A 7 -0.09 7.63 -16.62
N VAL A 8 0.75 8.65 -16.72
CA VAL A 8 0.74 9.80 -15.80
C VAL A 8 -0.43 10.74 -16.15
N PRO A 9 -1.35 11.07 -15.22
CA PRO A 9 -2.43 12.00 -15.49
C PRO A 9 -1.93 13.41 -15.83
N ALA A 10 -2.18 13.89 -17.05
CA ALA A 10 -1.65 15.15 -17.56
C ALA A 10 -2.06 16.39 -16.74
N SER A 11 -3.24 16.36 -16.10
CA SER A 11 -3.77 17.48 -15.31
C SER A 11 -3.36 17.48 -13.84
N GLY A 12 -2.57 16.49 -13.40
CA GLY A 12 -2.15 16.38 -11.99
C GLY A 12 -0.74 16.91 -11.73
N ALA A 13 -0.42 17.15 -10.46
CA ALA A 13 0.90 17.57 -10.00
C ALA A 13 1.43 16.62 -8.92
N ARG A 14 2.76 16.45 -8.87
CA ARG A 14 3.42 15.62 -7.84
C ARG A 14 3.31 16.27 -6.46
N ILE A 15 3.18 15.45 -5.42
CA ILE A 15 3.39 15.90 -4.04
C ILE A 15 4.91 16.11 -3.85
N GLY A 16 5.30 17.24 -3.28
CA GLY A 16 6.70 17.51 -2.91
C GLY A 16 6.95 17.29 -1.42
N ILE A 17 8.22 17.27 -1.02
CA ILE A 17 8.63 17.32 0.37
C ILE A 17 9.67 18.43 0.55
N ASP A 18 9.44 19.32 1.52
CA ASP A 18 10.38 20.38 1.88
C ASP A 18 10.53 20.39 3.41
N ARG A 19 11.78 20.27 3.88
CA ARG A 19 12.14 20.23 5.31
C ARG A 19 11.25 19.28 6.14
N GLY A 20 11.01 18.06 5.61
CA GLY A 20 10.20 17.04 6.27
C GLY A 20 8.69 17.26 6.23
N ARG A 21 8.19 18.31 5.53
CA ARG A 21 6.77 18.59 5.37
C ARG A 21 6.33 18.35 3.93
N LEU A 22 5.21 17.64 3.77
CA LEU A 22 4.60 17.44 2.46
C LEU A 22 4.03 18.76 1.91
N GLN A 23 4.40 19.06 0.66
CA GLN A 23 3.85 20.14 -0.14
C GLN A 23 2.82 19.54 -1.09
N VAL A 24 1.55 19.60 -0.69
CA VAL A 24 0.45 18.95 -1.40
C VAL A 24 -0.27 19.96 -2.30
N PRO A 25 -0.21 19.81 -3.64
CA PRO A 25 -0.93 20.69 -4.56
C PRO A 25 -2.45 20.48 -4.47
N ARG A 26 -3.24 21.32 -5.14
CA ARG A 26 -4.71 21.16 -5.20
C ARG A 26 -5.16 19.99 -6.09
N ASN A 27 -4.29 19.56 -7.00
CA ASN A 27 -4.49 18.53 -8.01
C ASN A 27 -3.47 17.38 -7.88
N PRO A 28 -3.28 16.76 -6.69
CA PRO A 28 -2.20 15.80 -6.48
C PRO A 28 -2.41 14.54 -7.31
N ILE A 29 -1.32 14.02 -7.88
CA ILE A 29 -1.28 12.67 -8.46
C ILE A 29 -1.01 11.67 -7.34
N ILE A 30 -1.89 10.67 -7.20
CA ILE A 30 -1.76 9.60 -6.22
C ILE A 30 -1.73 8.25 -6.95
N PRO A 31 -0.60 7.52 -6.94
CA PRO A 31 -0.55 6.14 -7.41
C PRO A 31 -1.52 5.26 -6.62
N PHE A 32 -2.23 4.38 -7.32
CA PHE A 32 -3.03 3.33 -6.68
C PHE A 32 -2.77 1.96 -7.30
N ILE A 33 -2.78 0.94 -6.45
CA ILE A 33 -2.82 -0.47 -6.87
C ILE A 33 -4.24 -0.99 -6.60
N GLU A 34 -4.95 -1.44 -7.64
CA GLU A 34 -6.31 -1.96 -7.52
C GLU A 34 -6.40 -3.13 -6.51
N GLY A 35 -5.40 -4.01 -6.54
CA GLY A 35 -5.31 -5.19 -5.68
C GLY A 35 -5.91 -6.45 -6.31
N ASP A 36 -5.71 -7.57 -5.63
CA ASP A 36 -6.15 -8.90 -6.05
C ASP A 36 -7.45 -9.32 -5.32
N GLY A 37 -8.10 -10.39 -5.79
CA GLY A 37 -9.31 -10.93 -5.15
C GLY A 37 -10.43 -9.88 -5.05
N THR A 38 -10.76 -9.45 -3.83
CA THR A 38 -11.78 -8.41 -3.57
C THR A 38 -11.31 -6.98 -3.88
N GLY A 39 -10.05 -6.79 -4.27
CA GLY A 39 -9.44 -5.49 -4.57
C GLY A 39 -10.24 -4.63 -5.56
N PRO A 40 -10.58 -5.12 -6.76
CA PRO A 40 -11.34 -4.35 -7.75
C PRO A 40 -12.70 -3.83 -7.23
N ASP A 41 -13.42 -4.65 -6.45
CA ASP A 41 -14.70 -4.24 -5.87
C ASP A 41 -14.52 -3.15 -4.80
N ILE A 42 -13.53 -3.31 -3.92
CA ILE A 42 -13.19 -2.34 -2.88
C ILE A 42 -12.72 -1.04 -3.50
N TRP A 43 -11.84 -1.10 -4.50
CA TRP A 43 -11.29 0.08 -5.16
C TRP A 43 -12.37 0.90 -5.87
N ARG A 44 -13.22 0.24 -6.66
CA ARG A 44 -14.35 0.88 -7.35
C ARG A 44 -15.31 1.58 -6.39
N ALA A 45 -15.50 1.05 -5.18
CA ALA A 45 -16.26 1.72 -4.13
C ALA A 45 -15.49 2.89 -3.49
N SER A 46 -14.23 2.65 -3.13
CA SER A 46 -13.37 3.60 -2.40
C SER A 46 -13.13 4.89 -3.19
N VAL A 47 -12.79 4.78 -4.47
CA VAL A 47 -12.48 5.94 -5.33
C VAL A 47 -13.67 6.89 -5.42
N ARG A 48 -14.91 6.37 -5.51
CA ARG A 48 -16.14 7.19 -5.55
C ARG A 48 -16.37 7.96 -4.26
N VAL A 49 -16.13 7.32 -3.11
CA VAL A 49 -16.28 7.97 -1.80
C VAL A 49 -15.23 9.06 -1.63
N LEU A 50 -13.97 8.77 -1.98
CA LEU A 50 -12.86 9.73 -1.88
C LEU A 50 -13.09 10.94 -2.79
N ASP A 51 -13.44 10.72 -4.06
CA ASP A 51 -13.70 11.80 -5.02
C ASP A 51 -14.89 12.67 -4.59
N ALA A 52 -15.98 12.05 -4.13
CA ALA A 52 -17.16 12.78 -3.65
C ALA A 52 -16.85 13.58 -2.37
N ALA A 53 -16.09 13.01 -1.44
CA ALA A 53 -15.68 13.70 -0.22
C ALA A 53 -14.80 14.91 -0.52
N VAL A 54 -13.81 14.78 -1.41
CA VAL A 54 -12.94 15.88 -1.83
C VAL A 54 -13.76 16.96 -2.56
N ALA A 55 -14.59 16.59 -3.53
CA ALA A 55 -15.43 17.53 -4.27
C ALA A 55 -16.34 18.33 -3.33
N LYS A 56 -16.97 17.66 -2.35
CA LYS A 56 -17.86 18.29 -1.37
C LYS A 56 -17.09 19.18 -0.39
N ALA A 57 -15.98 18.70 0.18
CA ALA A 57 -15.22 19.43 1.20
C ALA A 57 -14.55 20.70 0.65
N TYR A 58 -14.19 20.71 -0.64
CA TYR A 58 -13.45 21.80 -1.26
C TYR A 58 -14.23 22.53 -2.35
N ALA A 59 -15.53 22.28 -2.49
CA ALA A 59 -16.38 22.87 -3.52
C ALA A 59 -15.74 22.82 -4.94
N GLY A 60 -15.14 21.67 -5.28
CA GLY A 60 -14.45 21.44 -6.56
C GLY A 60 -13.08 22.11 -6.72
N GLN A 61 -12.59 22.88 -5.75
CA GLN A 61 -11.27 23.54 -5.83
C GLN A 61 -10.08 22.59 -5.69
N ARG A 62 -10.32 21.34 -5.27
CA ARG A 62 -9.32 20.27 -5.16
C ARG A 62 -9.83 19.01 -5.85
N LYS A 63 -8.91 18.22 -6.41
CA LYS A 63 -9.21 16.96 -7.09
C LYS A 63 -8.00 16.03 -7.02
N ILE A 64 -8.22 14.76 -6.73
CA ILE A 64 -7.15 13.76 -6.82
C ILE A 64 -7.07 13.26 -8.27
N HIS A 65 -5.85 13.12 -8.78
CA HIS A 65 -5.57 12.50 -10.06
C HIS A 65 -4.98 11.11 -9.81
N TRP A 66 -5.81 10.08 -9.99
CA TRP A 66 -5.42 8.70 -9.76
C TRP A 66 -4.51 8.19 -10.88
N MET A 67 -3.36 7.62 -10.52
CA MET A 67 -2.44 6.97 -11.45
C MET A 67 -2.39 5.48 -11.13
N GLU A 68 -2.87 4.63 -12.04
CA GLU A 68 -2.81 3.19 -11.79
C GLU A 68 -1.37 2.68 -11.89
N VAL A 69 -0.97 1.88 -10.89
CA VAL A 69 0.28 1.12 -10.87
C VAL A 69 -0.01 -0.32 -10.50
N TYR A 70 0.89 -1.24 -10.88
CA TYR A 70 0.57 -2.67 -10.91
C TYR A 70 1.39 -3.46 -9.90
N ALA A 71 0.75 -4.34 -9.15
CA ALA A 71 1.38 -5.39 -8.35
C ALA A 71 0.41 -6.56 -8.21
N GLY A 72 0.91 -7.72 -7.75
CA GLY A 72 0.08 -8.90 -7.52
C GLY A 72 -0.27 -9.65 -8.79
N GLU A 73 -1.39 -10.38 -8.75
CA GLU A 73 -1.85 -11.22 -9.86
C GLU A 73 -2.12 -10.43 -11.13
N LYS A 74 -2.69 -9.22 -11.00
CA LYS A 74 -2.94 -8.34 -12.15
C LYS A 74 -1.63 -8.03 -12.88
N SER A 75 -0.57 -7.73 -12.13
CA SER A 75 0.75 -7.47 -12.71
C SER A 75 1.35 -8.73 -13.33
N PHE A 76 1.28 -9.87 -12.63
CA PHE A 76 1.85 -11.11 -13.13
C PHE A 76 1.20 -11.59 -14.44
N LYS A 77 -0.13 -11.47 -14.54
CA LYS A 77 -0.88 -11.85 -15.75
C LYS A 77 -0.56 -10.96 -16.96
N GLN A 78 -0.22 -9.69 -16.75
CA GLN A 78 0.01 -8.73 -17.83
C GLN A 78 1.48 -8.56 -18.21
N PHE A 79 2.38 -8.62 -17.22
CA PHE A 79 3.78 -8.23 -17.36
C PHE A 79 4.77 -9.34 -16.97
N HIS A 80 4.25 -10.50 -16.54
CA HIS A 80 5.04 -11.63 -16.03
C HIS A 80 6.02 -11.24 -14.90
N THR A 81 5.64 -10.24 -14.10
CA THR A 81 6.30 -9.85 -12.85
C THR A 81 5.25 -9.61 -11.77
N TRP A 82 5.56 -9.95 -10.52
CA TRP A 82 4.65 -9.74 -9.39
C TRP A 82 4.71 -8.31 -8.83
N LEU A 83 5.86 -7.67 -8.97
CA LEU A 83 6.11 -6.31 -8.50
C LEU A 83 7.11 -5.65 -9.47
N PRO A 84 6.64 -4.89 -10.47
CA PRO A 84 7.49 -4.13 -11.36
C PRO A 84 8.26 -3.04 -10.63
N ASP A 85 9.47 -2.73 -11.11
CA ASP A 85 10.31 -1.68 -10.53
C ASP A 85 9.66 -0.29 -10.73
N SER A 86 9.00 -0.09 -11.86
CA SER A 86 8.22 1.13 -12.13
C SER A 86 7.14 1.41 -11.08
N THR A 87 6.51 0.38 -10.51
CA THR A 87 5.52 0.55 -9.41
C THR A 87 6.18 1.06 -8.14
N VAL A 88 7.33 0.49 -7.77
CA VAL A 88 8.09 0.93 -6.58
C VAL A 88 8.62 2.34 -6.77
N GLN A 89 9.16 2.64 -7.96
CA GLN A 89 9.64 3.97 -8.30
C GLN A 89 8.51 5.00 -8.28
N ALA A 90 7.33 4.68 -8.81
CA ALA A 90 6.17 5.57 -8.73
C ALA A 90 5.74 5.85 -7.27
N CYS A 91 5.76 4.84 -6.40
CA CYS A 91 5.49 5.05 -4.97
C CYS A 91 6.50 5.99 -4.31
N ARG A 92 7.80 5.91 -4.67
CA ARG A 92 8.82 6.85 -4.18
C ARG A 92 8.63 8.25 -4.75
N ASP A 93 8.45 8.38 -6.06
CA ASP A 93 8.38 9.66 -6.77
C ASP A 93 7.17 10.52 -6.38
N TYR A 94 6.04 9.87 -6.08
CA TYR A 94 4.77 10.54 -5.78
C TYR A 94 4.46 10.60 -4.27
N LEU A 95 5.33 10.02 -3.42
CA LEU A 95 5.36 10.07 -1.95
C LEU A 95 4.18 9.45 -1.21
N VAL A 96 2.97 9.47 -1.78
CA VAL A 96 1.75 8.95 -1.18
C VAL A 96 1.06 8.06 -2.20
N SER A 97 0.81 6.81 -1.82
CA SER A 97 0.10 5.83 -2.65
C SER A 97 -0.89 5.01 -1.81
N ILE A 98 -1.89 4.42 -2.48
CA ILE A 98 -2.90 3.57 -1.85
C ILE A 98 -2.96 2.22 -2.55
N LYS A 99 -3.29 1.15 -1.84
CA LYS A 99 -3.43 -0.17 -2.46
C LYS A 99 -4.58 -0.99 -1.89
N GLY A 100 -5.17 -1.80 -2.75
CA GLY A 100 -6.00 -2.93 -2.35
C GLY A 100 -5.20 -4.09 -1.73
N PRO A 101 -5.87 -5.19 -1.35
CA PRO A 101 -5.20 -6.41 -0.92
C PRO A 101 -4.32 -7.00 -2.04
N LEU A 102 -3.26 -7.73 -1.68
CA LEU A 102 -2.37 -8.39 -2.65
C LEU A 102 -2.22 -9.85 -2.26
N THR A 103 -2.40 -10.75 -3.21
CA THR A 103 -2.17 -12.19 -3.05
C THR A 103 -0.68 -12.42 -2.82
N THR A 104 -0.34 -13.13 -1.75
CA THR A 104 1.03 -13.63 -1.54
C THR A 104 1.06 -15.10 -1.99
N PRO A 105 1.79 -15.44 -3.06
CA PRO A 105 1.84 -16.81 -3.55
C PRO A 105 2.47 -17.74 -2.50
N VAL A 106 1.82 -18.85 -2.22
CA VAL A 106 2.35 -19.87 -1.28
C VAL A 106 3.38 -20.73 -2.03
N GLY A 107 4.59 -20.86 -1.46
CA GLY A 107 5.61 -21.82 -1.93
C GLY A 107 6.49 -21.36 -3.11
N GLY A 108 6.39 -20.11 -3.57
CA GLY A 108 7.07 -19.61 -4.78
C GLY A 108 8.33 -18.76 -4.56
N GLY A 109 8.98 -18.81 -3.40
CA GLY A 109 10.21 -18.04 -3.13
C GLY A 109 10.03 -16.53 -2.87
N ILE A 110 8.82 -15.98 -3.05
CA ILE A 110 8.47 -14.61 -2.64
C ILE A 110 7.73 -14.70 -1.30
N ARG A 111 8.36 -14.28 -0.21
CA ARG A 111 7.76 -14.32 1.15
C ARG A 111 6.46 -13.52 1.26
N SER A 112 6.44 -12.28 0.78
CA SER A 112 5.24 -11.44 0.70
C SER A 112 5.49 -10.16 -0.08
N LEU A 113 4.60 -9.83 -1.03
CA LEU A 113 4.65 -8.55 -1.75
C LEU A 113 4.44 -7.35 -0.82
N ASN A 114 3.67 -7.52 0.25
CA ASN A 114 3.44 -6.45 1.23
C ASN A 114 4.72 -6.18 2.04
N VAL A 115 5.47 -7.22 2.41
CA VAL A 115 6.75 -7.09 3.12
C VAL A 115 7.79 -6.49 2.18
N ALA A 116 7.89 -6.98 0.95
CA ALA A 116 8.79 -6.43 -0.07
C ALA A 116 8.58 -4.94 -0.29
N LEU A 117 7.33 -4.49 -0.49
CA LEU A 117 7.02 -3.06 -0.63
C LEU A 117 7.47 -2.23 0.58
N ARG A 118 7.28 -2.74 1.80
CA ARG A 118 7.68 -2.03 3.03
C ARG A 118 9.19 -1.89 3.13
N GLN A 119 9.92 -2.97 2.85
CA GLN A 119 11.39 -2.98 2.91
C GLN A 119 11.99 -2.11 1.80
N MET A 120 11.51 -2.25 0.56
CA MET A 120 12.02 -1.46 -0.58
C MET A 120 11.74 0.04 -0.43
N LEU A 121 10.63 0.43 0.22
CA LEU A 121 10.26 1.82 0.44
C LEU A 121 10.67 2.35 1.82
N ASP A 122 11.34 1.53 2.64
CA ASP A 122 11.73 1.85 4.01
C ASP A 122 10.57 2.40 4.87
N LEU A 123 9.40 1.77 4.75
CA LEU A 123 8.18 2.15 5.47
C LEU A 123 8.19 1.53 6.88
N TYR A 124 9.09 2.01 7.73
CA TYR A 124 9.36 1.48 9.07
C TYR A 124 8.21 1.60 10.08
N VAL A 125 7.23 2.49 9.83
CA VAL A 125 6.01 2.61 10.68
C VAL A 125 4.80 1.94 10.02
N CYS A 126 4.23 0.94 10.70
CA CYS A 126 2.87 0.47 10.45
C CYS A 126 1.90 1.11 11.45
N LEU A 127 1.22 2.18 11.03
CA LEU A 127 0.24 2.91 11.82
C LEU A 127 -1.17 2.31 11.66
N ARG A 128 -1.81 1.89 12.76
CA ARG A 128 -3.15 1.28 12.75
C ARG A 128 -4.08 1.95 13.74
N PRO A 129 -4.88 2.95 13.31
CA PRO A 129 -5.97 3.46 14.14
C PRO A 129 -7.07 2.40 14.28
N VAL A 130 -7.51 2.16 15.52
CA VAL A 130 -8.57 1.21 15.87
C VAL A 130 -9.62 1.96 16.68
N ARG A 131 -10.77 2.19 16.07
CA ARG A 131 -11.94 2.81 16.71
C ARG A 131 -13.20 2.05 16.34
N TRP A 132 -14.17 2.01 17.25
CA TRP A 132 -15.48 1.45 16.94
C TRP A 132 -16.37 2.49 16.26
N PHE A 133 -17.17 2.03 15.28
CA PHE A 133 -18.20 2.83 14.63
C PHE A 133 -19.57 2.38 15.12
N LYS A 134 -20.41 3.34 15.51
CA LYS A 134 -21.74 3.08 16.06
C LYS A 134 -22.56 2.20 15.11
N GLY A 135 -23.07 1.07 15.62
CA GLY A 135 -23.89 0.12 14.86
C GLY A 135 -23.11 -1.05 14.26
N VAL A 136 -21.77 -1.04 14.28
CA VAL A 136 -20.97 -2.20 13.85
C VAL A 136 -21.10 -3.31 14.92
N PRO A 137 -21.49 -4.54 14.55
CA PRO A 137 -21.57 -5.67 15.49
C PRO A 137 -20.24 -5.89 16.20
N SER A 138 -20.29 -6.23 17.49
CA SER A 138 -19.09 -6.42 18.30
C SER A 138 -19.23 -7.61 19.24
N PRO A 139 -18.14 -8.37 19.46
CA PRO A 139 -18.13 -9.48 20.42
C PRO A 139 -17.95 -9.02 21.89
N VAL A 140 -17.64 -7.73 22.14
CA VAL A 140 -17.42 -7.19 23.50
C VAL A 140 -18.59 -6.32 23.96
N ARG A 141 -18.76 -6.18 25.28
CA ARG A 141 -19.88 -5.44 25.89
C ARG A 141 -19.85 -3.93 25.62
N GLU A 142 -18.66 -3.33 25.64
CA GLU A 142 -18.50 -1.86 25.56
C GLU A 142 -17.50 -1.45 24.46
N PRO A 143 -17.80 -1.73 23.18
CA PRO A 143 -16.87 -1.46 22.09
C PRO A 143 -16.60 0.04 21.86
N GLY A 144 -17.51 0.91 22.30
CA GLY A 144 -17.34 2.37 22.23
C GLY A 144 -16.18 2.92 23.06
N LYS A 145 -15.61 2.13 23.99
CA LYS A 145 -14.41 2.50 24.75
C LYS A 145 -13.11 2.32 23.95
N VAL A 146 -13.18 1.71 22.77
CA VAL A 146 -12.02 1.47 21.89
C VAL A 146 -11.78 2.71 21.04
N ASP A 147 -10.74 3.46 21.38
CA ASP A 147 -10.16 4.54 20.58
C ASP A 147 -8.64 4.57 20.79
N MET A 148 -7.91 3.85 19.93
CA MET A 148 -6.48 3.62 20.07
C MET A 148 -5.77 3.78 18.73
N VAL A 149 -4.47 4.11 18.79
CA VAL A 149 -3.59 4.11 17.63
C VAL A 149 -2.40 3.20 17.93
N ILE A 150 -2.25 2.13 17.15
CA ILE A 150 -1.14 1.19 17.28
C ILE A 150 -0.02 1.65 16.34
N LEU A 151 1.17 1.88 16.89
CA LEU A 151 2.39 2.05 16.14
C LEU A 151 3.19 0.75 16.22
N ARG A 152 3.35 0.09 15.08
CA ARG A 152 4.10 -1.17 14.97
C ARG A 152 5.33 -0.94 14.09
N GLU A 153 6.51 -1.33 14.59
CA GLU A 153 7.75 -1.44 13.79
C GLU A 153 7.52 -2.42 12.62
N ASN A 154 8.03 -2.10 11.43
CA ASN A 154 7.58 -2.71 10.18
C ASN A 154 8.70 -3.11 9.22
N THR A 155 9.96 -3.00 9.66
CA THR A 155 11.18 -3.30 8.89
C THR A 155 12.02 -4.44 9.49
N GLU A 156 11.92 -4.72 10.79
CA GLU A 156 12.76 -5.68 11.51
C GLU A 156 11.95 -6.86 12.09
N ASP A 157 12.31 -7.32 13.30
CA ASP A 157 11.74 -8.47 14.02
C ASP A 157 11.89 -9.78 13.22
N ILE A 158 11.17 -10.83 13.60
CA ILE A 158 11.05 -12.09 12.84
C ILE A 158 10.57 -11.87 11.40
N TYR A 159 10.02 -10.69 11.08
CA TYR A 159 9.60 -10.30 9.74
C TYR A 159 10.76 -9.99 8.80
N ALA A 160 11.98 -9.78 9.31
CA ALA A 160 13.20 -9.77 8.50
C ALA A 160 13.40 -11.11 7.75
N GLY A 161 12.89 -12.20 8.32
CA GLY A 161 12.99 -13.54 7.74
C GLY A 161 14.44 -14.03 7.66
N ILE A 162 15.27 -13.70 8.64
CA ILE A 162 16.59 -14.31 8.76
C ILE A 162 16.39 -15.63 9.51
N GLU A 163 16.19 -16.71 8.75
CA GLU A 163 15.85 -18.04 9.26
C GLU A 163 16.48 -19.12 8.38
N TRP A 164 16.79 -20.27 8.97
CA TRP A 164 17.36 -21.42 8.28
C TRP A 164 16.59 -22.69 8.62
N ALA A 165 16.43 -23.57 7.62
CA ALA A 165 15.83 -24.88 7.84
C ALA A 165 16.71 -25.74 8.76
N GLY A 166 16.09 -26.44 9.71
CA GLY A 166 16.80 -27.32 10.63
C GLY A 166 17.61 -28.39 9.90
N GLY A 167 18.88 -28.57 10.29
CA GLY A 167 19.80 -29.51 9.66
C GLY A 167 20.40 -29.03 8.32
N GLY A 168 20.04 -27.84 7.84
CA GLY A 168 20.63 -27.25 6.64
C GLY A 168 22.09 -26.86 6.84
N SER A 169 22.87 -26.89 5.76
CA SER A 169 24.29 -26.47 5.78
C SER A 169 24.48 -25.02 6.20
N GLU A 170 23.51 -24.15 5.94
CA GLU A 170 23.52 -22.76 6.40
C GLU A 170 23.24 -22.63 7.89
N ALA A 171 22.35 -23.46 8.45
CA ALA A 171 22.09 -23.49 9.89
C ALA A 171 23.34 -23.89 10.68
N GLN A 172 24.16 -24.81 10.14
CA GLN A 172 25.43 -25.22 10.75
C GLN A 172 26.51 -24.13 10.75
N ARG A 173 26.36 -23.05 9.95
CA ARG A 173 27.32 -21.93 9.93
C ARG A 173 27.08 -20.89 11.02
N VAL A 174 25.94 -20.94 11.68
CA VAL A 174 25.49 -19.96 12.68
C VAL A 174 25.26 -20.57 14.07
N LEU A 175 25.51 -21.87 14.23
CA LEU A 175 25.53 -22.63 15.48
C LEU A 175 26.96 -22.79 15.99
#